data_AF-A0A946D0B6-F1
#
_entry.id   AF-A0A946D0B6-F1
#
_cell.length_a   1.000
_cell.length_b   1.000
_cell.length_c   1.000
_cell.angle_alpha   90.00
_cell.angle_beta   90.00
_cell.angle_gamma   90.00
#
_symmetry.space_group_name_H-M   'P 1'
#
loop_
_entity.id
_entity.type
_entity.pdbx_description
1 polymer ?
#
loop_
_entity_poly.entity_id
_entity_poly.type
_entity_poly.pdbx_seq_one_letter_code
_entity_poly.pdbx_strand_id
1 'polypeptide(L)'
;MAKHIAPGNPAQINLIAAGTELEGTLNAKDDTRVSGKLKGTLRVDGKAIIAQEGSVEGEVHAANADVAGHLLGEISIKGLLVLKGTAKVEGTIRTTRLIVEEGAIIDGNCQMGQLDKSRAEALKGNLSNQGPKQPGTITNPKKSAFSMTSGD
;
A
#
# COMPACT_ATOMS: atom_id res chain seq x y z
N MET A 1 30.77 -31.93 19.79
CA MET A 1 29.54 -31.15 20.07
C MET A 1 28.94 -30.70 18.75
N ALA A 2 27.96 -31.44 18.22
CA ALA A 2 27.31 -31.10 16.96
C ALA A 2 26.27 -30.00 17.21
N LYS A 3 26.38 -28.87 16.52
CA LYS A 3 25.36 -27.82 16.52
C LYS A 3 24.10 -28.36 15.86
N HIS A 4 23.09 -28.66 16.66
CA HIS A 4 21.75 -28.99 16.19
C HIS A 4 21.13 -27.69 15.65
N ILE A 5 21.17 -27.53 14.32
CA ILE A 5 20.42 -26.48 13.62
C ILE A 5 18.97 -26.95 13.66
N ALA A 6 18.11 -26.24 14.40
CA ALA A 6 16.68 -26.50 14.42
C ALA A 6 16.18 -26.53 12.96
N PRO A 7 15.41 -27.55 12.54
CA PRO A 7 14.80 -27.53 11.22
C PRO A 7 13.89 -26.30 11.18
N GLY A 8 14.24 -25.31 10.36
CA GLY A 8 13.34 -24.22 10.03
C GLY A 8 12.05 -24.85 9.55
N ASN A 9 10.91 -24.44 10.14
CA ASN A 9 9.60 -24.91 9.74
C ASN A 9 9.53 -24.84 8.21
N PRO A 10 9.24 -25.94 7.48
CA PRO A 10 9.11 -25.85 6.04
C PRO A 10 8.08 -24.75 5.76
N ALA A 11 8.40 -23.80 4.89
CA ALA A 11 7.48 -22.73 4.53
C ALA A 11 6.17 -23.38 4.04
N GLN A 12 5.17 -23.46 4.92
CA GLN A 12 3.90 -24.07 4.60
C GLN A 12 3.14 -23.04 3.77
N ILE A 13 2.94 -23.34 2.50
CA ILE A 13 2.19 -22.47 1.59
C ILE A 13 0.87 -23.15 1.30
N ASN A 14 -0.23 -22.44 1.57
CA ASN A 14 -1.55 -22.87 1.16
C ASN A 14 -1.69 -22.59 -0.34
N LEU A 15 -2.08 -23.59 -1.13
CA LEU A 15 -2.26 -23.44 -2.58
C LEU A 15 -3.71 -23.73 -2.95
N ILE A 16 -4.39 -22.74 -3.49
CA ILE A 16 -5.67 -22.91 -4.19
C ILE A 16 -5.33 -23.01 -5.68
N ALA A 17 -5.44 -24.23 -6.21
CA ALA A 17 -5.09 -24.51 -7.60
C ALA A 17 -6.12 -23.94 -8.58
N ALA A 18 -5.69 -23.73 -9.82
CA ALA A 18 -6.59 -23.38 -10.91
C ALA A 18 -7.69 -24.46 -11.07
N GLY A 19 -8.92 -24.03 -11.33
CA GLY A 19 -10.09 -24.92 -11.38
C GLY A 19 -10.74 -25.21 -10.02
N THR A 20 -10.18 -24.67 -8.92
CA THR A 20 -10.85 -24.71 -7.61
C THR A 20 -11.71 -23.46 -7.43
N GLU A 21 -12.96 -23.66 -6.99
CA GLU A 21 -13.85 -22.58 -6.56
C GLU A 21 -14.12 -22.73 -5.06
N LEU A 22 -13.90 -21.66 -4.30
CA LEU A 22 -14.14 -21.61 -2.86
C LEU A 22 -15.15 -20.52 -2.55
N GLU A 23 -16.22 -20.86 -1.86
CA GLU A 23 -17.22 -19.90 -1.37
C GLU A 23 -17.23 -19.91 0.17
N GLY A 24 -17.09 -18.73 0.79
CA GLY A 24 -17.10 -18.57 2.25
C GLY A 24 -15.89 -17.82 2.81
N THR A 25 -15.45 -18.19 4.01
CA THR A 25 -14.32 -17.55 4.70
C THR A 25 -13.13 -18.51 4.80
N LEU A 26 -11.98 -18.10 4.25
CA LEU A 26 -10.71 -18.80 4.39
C LEU A 26 -9.81 -18.06 5.39
N ASN A 27 -9.35 -18.76 6.43
CA ASN A 27 -8.37 -18.24 7.39
C ASN A 27 -7.07 -19.06 7.27
N ALA A 28 -5.98 -18.41 6.92
CA ALA A 28 -4.65 -18.99 6.80
C ALA A 28 -3.65 -18.23 7.67
N LYS A 29 -2.80 -18.97 8.40
CA LYS A 29 -1.73 -18.38 9.21
C LYS A 29 -0.48 -18.11 8.38
N ASP A 30 -0.16 -19.05 7.49
CA ASP A 30 0.99 -18.95 6.60
C ASP A 30 0.62 -18.38 5.23
N ASP A 31 1.60 -18.24 4.36
CA ASP A 31 1.45 -17.71 3.03
C ASP A 31 0.41 -18.50 2.23
N THR A 32 -0.38 -17.79 1.42
CA THR A 32 -1.47 -18.36 0.64
C THR A 32 -1.38 -17.91 -0.81
N ARG A 33 -1.34 -18.88 -1.72
CA ARG A 33 -1.35 -18.67 -3.16
C ARG A 33 -2.71 -19.06 -3.74
N VAL A 34 -3.36 -18.12 -4.40
CA VAL A 34 -4.67 -18.29 -5.03
C VAL A 34 -4.51 -18.25 -6.55
N SER A 35 -4.79 -19.38 -7.19
CA SER A 35 -4.80 -19.54 -8.66
C SER A 35 -6.20 -19.93 -9.17
N GLY A 36 -7.19 -20.03 -8.28
CA GLY A 36 -8.58 -20.35 -8.59
C GLY A 36 -9.53 -19.18 -8.29
N LYS A 37 -10.81 -19.49 -8.08
CA LYS A 37 -11.82 -18.48 -7.72
C LYS A 37 -12.13 -18.55 -6.23
N LEU A 38 -12.15 -17.40 -5.55
CA LEU A 38 -12.58 -17.28 -4.17
C LEU A 38 -13.70 -16.24 -4.09
N LYS A 39 -14.86 -16.62 -3.57
CA LYS A 39 -15.97 -15.72 -3.26
C LYS A 39 -16.18 -15.66 -1.75
N GLY A 40 -15.99 -14.48 -1.17
CA GLY A 40 -16.14 -14.25 0.27
C GLY A 40 -14.89 -13.61 0.87
N THR A 41 -14.46 -14.10 2.03
CA THR A 41 -13.44 -13.44 2.85
C THR A 41 -12.15 -14.27 2.92
N LEU A 42 -11.04 -13.70 2.47
CA LEU A 42 -9.70 -14.28 2.57
C LEU A 42 -8.91 -13.56 3.68
N ARG A 43 -8.56 -14.26 4.75
CA ARG A 43 -7.71 -13.76 5.85
C ARG A 43 -6.41 -14.54 5.91
N VAL A 44 -5.30 -13.84 5.71
CA VAL A 44 -3.96 -14.42 5.68
C VAL A 44 -3.05 -13.66 6.63
N ASP A 45 -2.53 -14.29 7.68
CA ASP A 45 -1.59 -13.60 8.59
C ASP A 45 -0.23 -13.34 7.92
N GLY A 46 0.14 -14.17 6.94
CA GLY A 46 1.32 -14.02 6.09
C GLY A 46 1.08 -13.23 4.80
N LYS A 47 1.69 -13.71 3.72
CA LYS A 47 1.59 -13.12 2.38
C LYS A 47 0.49 -13.79 1.55
N ALA A 48 -0.39 -12.98 0.96
CA ALA A 48 -1.33 -13.43 -0.05
C ALA A 48 -0.73 -13.25 -1.46
N ILE A 49 -0.78 -14.28 -2.29
CA ILE A 49 -0.31 -14.25 -3.68
C ILE A 49 -1.48 -14.61 -4.57
N ILE A 50 -2.02 -13.64 -5.31
CA ILE A 50 -3.08 -13.89 -6.29
C ILE A 50 -2.41 -14.02 -7.66
N ALA A 51 -2.42 -15.22 -8.20
CA ALA A 51 -1.87 -15.49 -9.53
C ALA A 51 -2.72 -14.83 -10.63
N GLN A 52 -2.22 -14.81 -11.86
CA GLN A 52 -2.90 -14.18 -13.00
C GLN A 52 -4.27 -14.82 -13.29
N GLU A 53 -4.34 -16.14 -13.14
CA GLU A 53 -5.56 -16.95 -13.23
C GLU A 53 -6.48 -16.85 -12.01
N GLY A 54 -6.00 -16.23 -10.92
CA GLY A 54 -6.75 -16.08 -9.68
C GLY A 54 -7.79 -14.96 -9.75
N SER A 55 -8.99 -15.24 -9.23
CA SER A 55 -10.05 -14.24 -9.03
C SER A 55 -10.55 -14.28 -7.60
N VAL A 56 -10.59 -13.13 -6.93
CA VAL A 56 -11.22 -13.01 -5.61
C VAL A 56 -12.31 -11.95 -5.63
N GLU A 57 -13.51 -12.34 -5.23
CA GLU A 57 -14.67 -11.47 -5.07
C GLU A 57 -15.03 -11.42 -3.58
N GLY A 58 -14.85 -10.25 -2.95
CA GLY A 58 -15.18 -10.02 -1.54
C GLY A 58 -14.10 -9.27 -0.77
N GLU A 59 -13.72 -9.78 0.40
CA GLU A 59 -12.83 -9.10 1.34
C GLU A 59 -11.47 -9.83 1.46
N VAL A 60 -10.37 -9.11 1.28
CA VAL A 60 -9.02 -9.66 1.42
C VAL A 60 -8.27 -8.95 2.54
N HIS A 61 -7.84 -9.69 3.54
CA HIS A 61 -6.98 -9.20 4.62
C HIS A 61 -5.65 -9.96 4.60
N ALA A 62 -4.54 -9.25 4.45
CA ALA A 62 -3.22 -9.87 4.56
C ALA A 62 -2.16 -8.96 5.19
N ALA A 63 -1.06 -9.54 5.68
CA ALA A 63 0.09 -8.74 6.10
C ALA A 63 0.77 -8.10 4.88
N ASN A 64 1.00 -8.89 3.82
CA ASN A 64 1.48 -8.41 2.53
C ASN A 64 0.70 -9.10 1.41
N ALA A 65 0.64 -8.49 0.23
CA ALA A 65 -0.01 -9.11 -0.93
C ALA A 65 0.71 -8.81 -2.24
N ASP A 66 0.82 -9.84 -3.09
CA ASP A 66 1.17 -9.72 -4.50
C ASP A 66 -0.04 -10.11 -5.33
N VAL A 67 -0.49 -9.23 -6.22
CA VAL A 67 -1.69 -9.45 -7.03
C VAL A 67 -1.30 -9.39 -8.50
N ALA A 68 -1.57 -10.46 -9.23
CA ALA A 68 -1.44 -10.53 -10.68
C ALA A 68 -2.77 -10.81 -11.40
N GLY A 69 -3.79 -11.24 -10.66
CA GLY A 69 -5.11 -11.57 -11.20
C GLY A 69 -6.17 -10.49 -10.95
N HIS A 70 -7.40 -10.94 -10.81
CA HIS A 70 -8.58 -10.10 -10.65
C HIS A 70 -9.01 -10.04 -9.18
N LEU A 71 -9.24 -8.84 -8.67
CA LEU A 71 -9.80 -8.61 -7.34
C LEU A 71 -11.00 -7.68 -7.44
N LEU A 72 -12.14 -8.10 -6.90
CA LEU A 72 -13.36 -7.29 -6.81
C LEU A 72 -13.78 -7.20 -5.34
N GLY A 73 -13.80 -6.00 -4.77
CA GLY A 73 -14.28 -5.75 -3.40
C GLY A 73 -13.32 -4.92 -2.54
N GLU A 74 -13.11 -5.32 -1.29
CA GLU A 74 -12.29 -4.59 -0.32
C GLU A 74 -10.98 -5.31 -0.02
N ILE A 75 -9.86 -4.60 -0.17
CA ILE A 75 -8.50 -5.12 0.05
C ILE A 75 -7.87 -4.35 1.20
N SER A 76 -7.55 -5.04 2.28
CA SER A 76 -6.94 -4.48 3.50
C SER A 76 -5.58 -5.12 3.77
N ILE A 77 -4.51 -4.44 3.36
CA ILE A 77 -3.13 -4.93 3.49
C ILE A 77 -2.37 -4.12 4.53
N LYS A 78 -1.90 -4.76 5.59
CA LYS A 78 -1.21 -4.07 6.70
C LYS A 78 0.13 -3.48 6.27
N GLY A 79 0.87 -4.19 5.43
CA GLY A 79 2.23 -3.86 5.01
C GLY A 79 2.28 -3.37 3.56
N LEU A 80 2.85 -4.20 2.70
CA LEU A 80 3.07 -3.91 1.28
C LEU A 80 2.05 -4.63 0.40
N LEU A 81 1.37 -3.88 -0.46
CA LEU A 81 0.60 -4.37 -1.60
C LEU A 81 1.40 -4.13 -2.88
N VAL A 82 1.64 -5.19 -3.67
CA VAL A 82 2.25 -5.13 -4.99
C VAL A 82 1.21 -5.54 -6.03
N LEU A 83 0.89 -4.63 -6.94
CA LEU A 83 0.09 -4.92 -8.12
C LEU A 83 1.03 -5.18 -9.29
N LYS A 84 0.96 -6.39 -9.84
CA LYS A 84 1.70 -6.82 -11.03
C LYS A 84 1.06 -6.26 -12.30
N GLY A 85 1.79 -6.27 -13.40
CA GLY A 85 1.33 -5.65 -14.66
C GLY A 85 0.04 -6.22 -15.26
N THR A 86 -0.44 -7.39 -14.83
CA THR A 86 -1.74 -7.96 -15.24
C THR A 86 -2.85 -7.79 -14.22
N ALA A 87 -2.57 -7.14 -13.09
CA ALA A 87 -3.53 -6.99 -12.00
C ALA A 87 -4.70 -6.10 -12.41
N LYS A 88 -5.92 -6.54 -12.09
CA LYS A 88 -7.12 -5.71 -12.20
C LYS A 88 -7.83 -5.69 -10.85
N VAL A 89 -7.88 -4.51 -10.24
CA VAL A 89 -8.51 -4.32 -8.93
C VAL A 89 -9.70 -3.39 -9.08
N GLU A 90 -10.87 -3.86 -8.68
CA GLU A 90 -12.13 -3.11 -8.68
C GLU A 90 -12.64 -2.99 -7.24
N GLY A 91 -12.69 -1.78 -6.69
CA GLY A 91 -13.22 -1.53 -5.34
C GLY A 91 -12.34 -0.68 -4.44
N THR A 92 -12.25 -1.02 -3.15
CA THR A 92 -11.55 -0.19 -2.15
C THR A 92 -10.27 -0.85 -1.67
N ILE A 93 -9.14 -0.15 -1.81
CA ILE A 93 -7.82 -0.58 -1.33
C ILE A 93 -7.46 0.21 -0.08
N ARG A 94 -7.07 -0.49 0.98
CA ARG A 94 -6.48 0.06 2.21
C ARG A 94 -5.10 -0.55 2.40
N THR A 95 -4.04 0.25 2.30
CA THR A 95 -2.68 -0.26 2.50
C THR A 95 -1.72 0.76 3.10
N THR A 96 -0.61 0.29 3.67
CA THR A 96 0.46 1.17 4.16
C THR A 96 1.44 1.53 3.05
N ARG A 97 1.79 0.56 2.19
CA ARG A 97 2.69 0.76 1.05
C ARG A 97 2.11 0.10 -0.19
N LEU A 98 2.16 0.80 -1.32
CA LEU A 98 1.66 0.32 -2.60
C LEU A 98 2.77 0.41 -3.64
N ILE A 99 3.00 -0.68 -4.36
CA ILE A 99 3.81 -0.74 -5.58
C ILE A 99 2.89 -1.14 -6.73
N VAL A 100 2.94 -0.41 -7.82
CA VAL A 100 2.14 -0.67 -9.02
C VAL A 100 3.10 -0.84 -10.19
N GLU A 101 3.09 -2.02 -10.81
CA GLU A 101 3.84 -2.30 -12.04
C GLU A 101 3.06 -1.81 -13.27
N GLU A 102 3.79 -1.58 -14.37
CA GLU A 102 3.21 -1.15 -15.64
C GLU A 102 2.16 -2.15 -16.14
N GLY A 103 0.98 -1.64 -16.49
CA GLY A 103 -0.16 -2.43 -16.99
C GLY A 103 -1.23 -2.75 -15.93
N ALA A 104 -0.93 -2.58 -14.64
CA ALA A 104 -1.91 -2.77 -13.59
C ALA A 104 -3.05 -1.73 -13.67
N ILE A 105 -4.30 -2.19 -13.46
CA ILE A 105 -5.49 -1.36 -13.49
C ILE A 105 -6.10 -1.35 -12.08
N ILE A 106 -6.34 -0.15 -11.56
CA ILE A 106 -7.10 0.09 -10.33
C ILE A 106 -8.33 0.91 -10.70
N ASP A 107 -9.51 0.36 -10.46
CA ASP A 107 -10.80 1.05 -10.59
C ASP A 107 -11.47 1.13 -9.22
N GLY A 108 -11.41 2.30 -8.60
CA GLY A 108 -12.04 2.55 -7.31
C GLY A 108 -11.22 3.44 -6.39
N ASN A 109 -11.39 3.24 -5.07
CA ASN A 109 -10.80 4.13 -4.07
C ASN A 109 -9.55 3.50 -3.44
N CYS A 110 -8.44 4.23 -3.42
CA CYS A 110 -7.22 3.82 -2.75
C CYS A 110 -6.94 4.73 -1.56
N GLN A 111 -6.98 4.15 -0.36
CA GLN A 111 -6.66 4.80 0.90
C GLN A 111 -5.32 4.29 1.41
N MET A 112 -4.32 5.15 1.38
CA MET A 112 -2.97 4.84 1.85
C MET A 112 -2.65 5.59 3.14
N GLY A 113 -2.03 4.89 4.09
CA GLY A 113 -1.55 5.48 5.34
C GLY A 113 -2.67 5.72 6.35
N GLN A 114 -2.90 4.74 7.22
CA GLN A 114 -3.47 4.87 8.58
C GLN A 114 -3.85 3.47 9.14
N LEU A 115 -2.91 2.51 9.15
CA LEU A 115 -3.05 1.37 10.06
C LEU A 115 -2.33 1.59 11.41
N ASP A 116 -1.53 2.64 11.53
CA ASP A 116 -0.88 3.06 12.78
C ASP A 116 -1.30 4.48 13.19
N LYS A 117 -2.56 4.67 13.59
CA LYS A 117 -2.96 5.92 14.29
C LYS A 117 -2.11 6.17 15.55
N SER A 118 -1.49 5.12 16.11
CA SER A 118 -0.61 5.18 17.28
C SER A 118 0.70 5.94 17.05
N ARG A 119 1.15 6.12 15.80
CA ARG A 119 2.41 6.83 15.51
C ARG A 119 2.21 8.29 15.09
N ALA A 120 1.03 8.63 14.55
CA ALA A 120 0.70 9.98 14.11
C ALA A 120 0.48 10.97 15.28
N GLU A 121 0.01 10.49 16.43
CA GLU A 121 -0.15 11.30 17.66
C GLU A 121 1.19 11.65 18.32
N ALA A 122 2.24 10.82 18.15
CA ALA A 122 3.56 11.07 18.72
C ALA A 122 4.34 12.21 18.02
N LEU A 123 4.02 12.51 16.75
CA LEU A 123 4.69 13.57 15.98
C LEU A 123 4.11 14.97 16.22
N LYS A 124 2.91 15.09 16.82
CA LYS A 124 2.32 16.41 17.15
C LYS A 124 2.88 17.05 18.43
N GLY A 125 3.66 16.30 19.22
CA GLY A 125 4.18 16.76 20.51
C GLY A 125 5.40 17.69 20.48
N ASN A 126 6.01 17.99 19.32
CA ASN A 126 7.31 18.68 19.27
C ASN A 126 7.37 19.97 18.42
N LEU A 127 6.22 20.62 18.15
CA LEU A 127 6.14 21.84 17.34
C LEU A 127 5.76 23.12 18.11
N SER A 128 5.84 23.13 19.45
CA SER A 128 5.43 24.30 20.25
C SER A 128 6.57 25.24 20.69
N ASN A 129 7.80 25.12 20.16
CA ASN A 129 8.86 26.05 20.59
C ASN A 129 9.78 26.56 19.48
N GLN A 130 9.22 27.34 18.55
CA GLN A 130 9.94 28.43 17.89
C GLN A 130 8.98 29.62 17.76
N GLY A 131 9.14 30.60 18.65
CA GLY A 131 8.46 31.89 18.52
C GLY A 131 8.81 32.59 17.20
N PRO A 132 7.94 33.47 16.69
CA PRO A 132 8.16 34.15 15.42
C PRO A 132 9.40 35.02 15.51
N LYS A 133 10.50 34.61 14.84
CA LYS A 133 11.62 35.51 14.57
C LYS A 133 11.17 36.52 13.52
N GLN A 134 11.10 37.78 13.93
CA GLN A 134 10.78 38.92 13.07
C GLN A 134 11.67 38.93 11.81
N PRO A 135 11.12 39.18 10.61
CA PRO A 135 11.93 39.42 9.43
C PRO A 135 12.66 40.77 9.58
N GLY A 136 14.00 40.72 9.57
CA GLY A 136 14.85 41.91 9.50
C GLY A 136 14.65 42.65 8.18
N THR A 137 14.59 43.98 8.26
CA THR A 137 14.45 44.88 7.11
C THR A 137 15.71 44.83 6.25
N ILE A 138 15.60 44.38 4.99
CA ILE A 138 16.66 44.53 3.99
C ILE A 138 16.44 45.87 3.29
N THR A 139 17.16 46.90 3.72
CA THR A 139 17.34 48.14 2.94
C THR A 139 18.40 47.88 1.87
N ASN A 140 18.00 47.79 0.61
CA ASN A 140 18.91 47.58 -0.51
C ASN A 140 19.18 48.91 -1.25
N PRO A 141 20.44 49.37 -1.38
CA PRO A 141 20.78 50.55 -2.17
C PRO A 141 21.06 50.19 -3.65
N LYS A 142 20.52 51.01 -4.57
CA LYS A 142 20.87 51.19 -6.00
C LYS A 142 20.45 50.08 -6.99
N LYS A 143 19.58 50.40 -7.97
CA LYS A 143 19.94 50.98 -9.29
C LYS A 143 18.72 51.12 -10.26
N SER A 144 18.66 52.31 -10.88
CA SER A 144 18.19 52.65 -12.25
C SER A 144 16.80 52.23 -12.75
N ALA A 145 15.99 53.18 -13.22
CA ALA A 145 16.00 53.62 -14.62
C ALA A 145 14.92 54.70 -14.92
N PHE A 146 15.32 55.67 -15.74
CA PHE A 146 14.55 56.34 -16.81
C PHE A 146 13.10 56.80 -16.57
N SER A 147 12.90 58.11 -16.61
CA SER A 147 11.69 58.71 -17.19
C SER A 147 12.09 59.79 -18.19
N MET A 148 11.84 59.52 -19.48
CA MET A 148 11.74 60.54 -20.53
C MET A 148 10.48 61.37 -20.30
N THR A 149 10.60 62.69 -20.25
CA THR A 149 9.55 63.64 -20.67
C THR A 149 10.20 64.88 -21.28
N SER A 150 9.59 65.31 -22.38
CA SER A 150 9.91 66.32 -23.40
C SER A 150 9.69 67.80 -23.01
N GLY A 151 10.33 68.71 -23.77
CA GLY A 151 10.03 70.16 -23.90
C GLY A 151 10.72 71.04 -22.85
N ASP A 152 11.39 72.16 -23.15
CA ASP A 152 11.33 73.14 -24.25
C ASP A 152 12.75 73.63 -24.57
#